data_AF-A0A1X1YW98-F1
#
_entry.id   AF-A0A1X1YW98-F1
#
_cell.length_a   1.000
_cell.length_b   1.000
_cell.length_c   1.000
_cell.angle_alpha   90.00
_cell.angle_beta   90.00
_cell.angle_gamma   90.00
#
_symmetry.space_group_name_H-M   'P 1'
#
loop_
_entity.id
_entity.type
_entity.pdbx_description
1 polymer ?
#
loop_
_entity_poly.entity_id
_entity_poly.type
_entity_poly.pdbx_seq_one_letter_code
_entity_poly.pdbx_strand_id
1 'polypeptide(L)'
;MTLEAIAATGLLRTYTDGGVFEAADVHVAQRLTALAGEPDERVALAVALLVRALRGGSVCLDLRAVQAQVDIADLPWPDAEEWLAAVRASPLLGSPPVLRLFGDLLYLDRYWLEEEQVCADLLALSVPGATGDVPAIERLFPPGYDEQRAAAEIAVSQAVTVLTGGPGTGKTTTVARLLALLVGQAELGGLPRPRIALAAPTGKAAARLAEAVAAEVRRLDAADRARLAGLPATTLHRLLGSRPDTSVRFKHNRGNRLPHDVIVVDETSMVSLTMMARLLEAVRPDTRLILVGDPDQLASVEAGAVLADLVDGLSTRDGVRVAALRTPHRFGESIGALAEAIRVGDADGVMGLLRAGGEHIEWLDSDGPTDRLRAVLVPHALRLREAAVLGATELALATLDEHRLLCAHRHGPYGVAHWNRQVERWLTEQTGQPMSSAWYAGRPVLVTANDYGLKVYNGDTGVVVVGNDGLRAVIAGATGTLGFATSRLTDIETMHAMTIHKSQGSQADEVTVLMPPEDSRLLTRELFYTAVTRAKAKVRVVGAEASVRAAIERRAVRATGLAQRLQSFR
;
A
#
# COMPACT_ATOMS: atom_id res chain seq x y z
N MET A 1 -6.57 0.45 29.52
CA MET A 1 -7.77 1.08 30.08
C MET A 1 -8.15 2.22 29.16
N THR A 2 -9.01 1.91 28.21
CA THR A 2 -9.53 2.78 27.15
C THR A 2 -10.55 3.75 27.77
N LEU A 3 -10.52 5.02 27.38
CA LEU A 3 -11.56 6.00 27.69
C LEU A 3 -12.89 5.47 27.15
N GLU A 4 -13.69 4.85 28.02
CA GLU A 4 -15.02 4.35 27.68
C GLU A 4 -15.89 5.51 27.21
N ALA A 5 -16.67 5.27 26.14
CA ALA A 5 -17.65 6.21 25.62
C ALA A 5 -18.84 6.31 26.59
N ILE A 6 -18.62 6.91 27.76
CA ILE A 6 -19.58 7.05 28.88
C ILE A 6 -20.89 7.77 28.45
N ALA A 7 -20.89 8.44 27.29
CA ALA A 7 -22.06 9.14 26.74
C ALA A 7 -22.93 8.31 25.79
N ALA A 8 -22.58 7.06 25.45
CA ALA A 8 -23.40 6.22 24.57
C ALA A 8 -24.74 5.83 25.22
N THR A 9 -25.84 5.90 24.48
CA THR A 9 -27.19 5.49 24.91
C THR A 9 -27.82 4.53 23.89
N GLY A 10 -28.83 3.76 24.30
CA GLY A 10 -29.59 2.90 23.40
C GLY A 10 -28.74 1.84 22.69
N LEU A 11 -29.04 1.59 21.41
CA LEU A 11 -28.30 0.65 20.56
C LEU A 11 -26.79 0.93 20.52
N LEU A 12 -26.37 2.20 20.46
CA LEU A 12 -24.94 2.54 20.41
C LEU A 12 -24.19 2.03 21.64
N ARG A 13 -24.81 2.12 22.83
CA ARG A 13 -24.20 1.62 24.07
C ARG A 13 -24.04 0.10 24.02
N THR A 14 -25.06 -0.63 23.60
CA THR A 14 -25.00 -2.10 23.49
C THR A 14 -23.84 -2.55 22.61
N TYR A 15 -23.63 -1.90 21.46
CA TYR A 15 -22.53 -2.22 20.55
C TYR A 15 -21.17 -1.75 21.07
N THR A 16 -21.09 -0.63 21.80
CA THR A 16 -19.86 -0.20 22.48
C THR A 16 -19.45 -1.18 23.58
N ASP A 17 -20.39 -1.63 24.41
CA ASP A 17 -20.15 -2.60 25.48
C ASP A 17 -19.72 -3.96 24.89
N GLY A 18 -20.22 -4.30 23.69
CA GLY A 18 -19.75 -5.44 22.89
C GLY A 18 -18.39 -5.25 22.20
N GLY A 19 -17.70 -4.12 22.40
CA GLY A 19 -16.37 -3.85 21.83
C GLY A 19 -16.36 -3.56 20.33
N VAL A 20 -17.51 -3.20 19.73
CA VAL A 20 -17.61 -2.93 18.28
C VAL A 20 -17.01 -1.57 17.94
N PHE A 21 -17.24 -0.56 18.79
CA PHE A 21 -16.95 0.84 18.52
C PHE A 21 -15.82 1.42 19.39
N GLU A 22 -15.09 2.37 18.82
CA GLU A 22 -14.27 3.31 19.59
C GLU A 22 -15.04 4.61 19.85
N ALA A 23 -14.53 5.44 20.77
CA ALA A 23 -15.16 6.71 21.13
C ALA A 23 -15.43 7.62 19.91
N ALA A 24 -14.55 7.60 18.90
CA ALA A 24 -14.71 8.38 17.68
C ALA A 24 -15.97 7.99 16.89
N ASP A 25 -16.30 6.70 16.81
CA ASP A 25 -17.46 6.21 16.05
C ASP A 25 -18.76 6.71 16.70
N VAL A 26 -18.83 6.57 18.02
CA VAL A 26 -19.99 6.96 18.83
C VAL A 26 -20.20 8.47 18.79
N HIS A 27 -19.13 9.25 19.03
CA HIS A 27 -19.25 10.71 19.08
C HIS A 27 -19.66 11.32 17.75
N VAL A 28 -19.14 10.82 16.63
CA VAL A 28 -19.55 11.30 15.30
C VAL A 28 -21.01 10.94 15.04
N ALA A 29 -21.44 9.71 15.33
CA ALA A 29 -22.82 9.29 15.16
C ALA A 29 -23.79 10.17 15.96
N GLN A 30 -23.57 10.30 17.28
CA GLN A 30 -24.41 11.12 18.15
C GLN A 30 -24.45 12.58 17.73
N ARG A 31 -23.31 13.15 17.31
CA ARG A 31 -23.25 14.55 16.92
C ARG A 31 -23.99 14.80 15.61
N LEU A 32 -23.84 13.92 14.62
CA LEU A 32 -24.52 14.04 13.33
C LEU A 32 -26.04 13.87 13.48
N THR A 33 -26.50 12.86 14.23
CA THR A 33 -27.94 12.66 14.45
C THR A 33 -28.55 13.81 15.24
N ALA A 34 -27.87 14.32 16.27
CA ALA A 34 -28.34 15.48 17.02
C ALA A 34 -28.43 16.76 16.17
N LEU A 35 -27.45 17.01 15.29
CA LEU A 35 -27.47 18.17 14.40
C LEU A 35 -28.58 18.08 13.34
N ALA A 36 -28.89 16.88 12.86
CA ALA A 36 -29.95 16.64 11.89
C ALA A 36 -31.35 16.48 12.50
N GLY A 37 -31.44 16.41 13.83
CA GLY A 37 -32.70 16.11 14.52
C GLY A 37 -33.23 14.70 14.24
N GLU A 38 -32.33 13.73 14.05
CA GLU A 38 -32.66 12.33 13.78
C GLU A 38 -32.85 11.55 15.10
N PRO A 39 -34.07 11.10 15.44
CA PRO A 39 -34.33 10.34 16.67
C PRO A 39 -34.13 8.82 16.53
N ASP A 40 -34.03 8.27 15.33
CA ASP A 40 -33.98 6.81 15.12
C ASP A 40 -32.59 6.24 15.47
N GLU A 41 -32.55 5.39 16.50
CA GLU A 41 -31.31 4.75 16.96
C GLU A 41 -30.67 3.83 15.90
N ARG A 42 -31.46 3.29 14.96
CA ARG A 42 -30.95 2.46 13.85
C ARG A 42 -30.12 3.31 12.89
N VAL A 43 -30.50 4.57 12.67
CA VAL A 43 -29.72 5.51 11.84
C VAL A 43 -28.43 5.88 12.56
N ALA A 44 -28.48 6.12 13.88
CA ALA A 44 -27.29 6.35 14.68
C ALA A 44 -26.30 5.17 14.61
N LEU A 45 -26.81 3.93 14.71
CA LEU A 45 -26.03 2.71 14.55
C LEU A 45 -25.37 2.61 13.16
N ALA A 46 -26.12 2.91 12.08
CA ALA A 46 -25.60 2.92 10.72
C ALA A 46 -24.45 3.92 10.54
N VAL A 47 -24.59 5.13 11.12
CA VAL A 47 -23.54 6.16 11.08
C VAL A 47 -22.30 5.71 11.84
N ALA A 48 -22.46 5.12 13.04
CA ALA A 48 -21.32 4.62 13.81
C ALA A 48 -20.56 3.49 13.08
N LEU A 49 -21.30 2.55 12.47
CA LEU A 49 -20.72 1.49 11.65
C LEU A 49 -20.04 2.02 10.38
N LEU A 50 -20.59 3.06 9.77
CA LEU A 50 -19.99 3.73 8.62
C LEU A 50 -18.67 4.41 9.00
N VAL A 51 -18.62 5.13 10.13
CA VAL A 51 -17.38 5.77 10.62
C VAL A 51 -16.32 4.72 10.96
N ARG A 52 -16.73 3.62 11.59
CA ARG A 52 -15.87 2.46 11.83
C ARG A 52 -15.36 1.85 10.53
N ALA A 53 -16.22 1.69 9.52
CA ALA A 53 -15.87 1.14 8.22
C ALA A 53 -14.82 2.02 7.50
N LEU A 54 -14.98 3.35 7.56
CA LEU A 54 -14.03 4.33 7.04
C LEU A 54 -12.66 4.22 7.72
N ARG A 55 -12.63 4.07 9.05
CA ARG A 55 -11.39 3.81 9.80
C ARG A 55 -10.74 2.47 9.43
N GLY A 56 -11.55 1.48 9.04
CA GLY A 56 -11.10 0.19 8.51
C GLY A 56 -10.66 0.24 7.04
N GLY A 57 -10.75 1.40 6.36
CA GLY A 57 -10.35 1.58 4.97
C GLY A 57 -11.44 1.30 3.93
N SER A 58 -12.68 1.02 4.34
CA SER A 58 -13.84 1.03 3.42
C SER A 58 -14.22 2.47 3.07
N VAL A 59 -14.95 2.68 1.97
CA VAL A 59 -15.47 4.00 1.55
C VAL A 59 -16.94 4.15 1.95
N CYS A 60 -17.65 3.02 2.02
CA CYS A 60 -19.05 2.93 2.40
C CYS A 60 -19.27 1.79 3.39
N LEU A 61 -20.53 1.65 3.80
CA LEU A 61 -21.04 0.54 4.58
C LEU A 61 -22.08 -0.21 3.76
N ASP A 62 -21.88 -1.52 3.58
CA ASP A 62 -22.93 -2.41 3.09
C ASP A 62 -23.82 -2.83 4.27
N LEU A 63 -25.06 -2.31 4.28
CA LEU A 63 -26.00 -2.54 5.39
C LEU A 63 -26.47 -4.00 5.49
N ARG A 64 -26.38 -4.79 4.41
CA ARG A 64 -26.77 -6.20 4.41
C ARG A 64 -25.61 -7.12 4.80
N ALA A 65 -24.38 -6.75 4.43
CA ALA A 65 -23.20 -7.56 4.72
C ALA A 65 -22.57 -7.28 6.10
N VAL A 66 -22.82 -6.12 6.71
CA VAL A 66 -22.11 -5.68 7.93
C VAL A 66 -22.26 -6.64 9.12
N GLN A 67 -23.42 -7.29 9.27
CA GLN A 67 -23.64 -8.24 10.36
C GLN A 67 -22.64 -9.40 10.29
N ALA A 68 -22.48 -10.00 9.12
CA ALA A 68 -21.53 -11.09 8.88
C ALA A 68 -20.07 -10.64 8.99
N GLN A 69 -19.78 -9.34 8.81
CA GLN A 69 -18.41 -8.80 8.89
C GLN A 69 -17.98 -8.47 10.32
N VAL A 70 -18.90 -8.04 11.18
CA VAL A 70 -18.59 -7.72 12.58
C VAL A 70 -18.45 -9.00 13.40
N ASP A 71 -19.23 -10.05 13.05
CA ASP A 71 -19.13 -11.43 13.56
C ASP A 71 -19.01 -11.51 15.09
N ILE A 72 -19.88 -10.78 15.78
CA ILE A 72 -20.04 -10.85 17.24
C ILE A 72 -21.45 -11.39 17.51
N ALA A 73 -21.50 -12.55 18.16
CA ALA A 73 -22.73 -13.18 18.59
C ALA A 73 -23.52 -12.28 19.56
N ASP A 74 -24.84 -12.43 19.57
CA ASP A 74 -25.75 -11.83 20.56
C ASP A 74 -25.91 -10.29 20.54
N LEU A 75 -25.46 -9.60 19.47
CA LEU A 75 -25.79 -8.19 19.26
C LEU A 75 -27.17 -8.02 18.61
N PRO A 76 -27.97 -7.01 19.01
CA PRO A 76 -29.32 -6.78 18.47
C PRO A 76 -29.25 -6.11 17.08
N TRP A 77 -29.04 -6.91 16.04
CA TRP A 77 -29.02 -6.45 14.65
C TRP A 77 -30.43 -6.07 14.16
N PRO A 78 -30.63 -4.88 13.59
CA PRO A 78 -31.88 -4.54 12.91
C PRO A 78 -32.14 -5.45 11.71
N ASP A 79 -33.42 -5.69 11.39
CA ASP A 79 -33.78 -6.30 10.10
C ASP A 79 -33.27 -5.43 8.95
N ALA A 80 -32.68 -6.06 7.92
CA ALA A 80 -32.00 -5.33 6.86
C ALA A 80 -32.91 -4.40 6.05
N GLU A 81 -34.16 -4.82 5.78
CA GLU A 81 -35.12 -4.00 5.03
C GLU A 81 -35.65 -2.85 5.90
N GLU A 82 -35.98 -3.13 7.15
CA GLU A 82 -36.40 -2.09 8.10
C GLU A 82 -35.29 -1.07 8.34
N TRP A 83 -34.04 -1.51 8.37
CA TRP A 83 -32.88 -0.65 8.57
C TRP A 83 -32.64 0.25 7.36
N LEU A 84 -32.68 -0.32 6.14
CA LEU A 84 -32.61 0.44 4.90
C LEU A 84 -33.75 1.45 4.80
N ALA A 85 -34.97 1.07 5.19
CA ALA A 85 -36.12 1.98 5.22
C ALA A 85 -35.93 3.13 6.22
N ALA A 86 -35.42 2.85 7.42
CA ALA A 86 -35.11 3.86 8.43
C ALA A 86 -34.06 4.85 7.93
N VAL A 87 -32.95 4.35 7.35
CA VAL A 87 -31.90 5.19 6.76
C VAL A 87 -32.47 6.02 5.61
N ARG A 88 -33.28 5.45 4.71
CA ARG A 88 -33.90 6.20 3.60
C ARG A 88 -34.82 7.34 4.07
N ALA A 89 -35.49 7.18 5.20
CA ALA A 89 -36.38 8.18 5.78
C ALA A 89 -35.64 9.29 6.54
N SER A 90 -34.34 9.14 6.79
CA SER A 90 -33.57 10.06 7.63
C SER A 90 -33.40 11.45 6.98
N PRO A 91 -33.51 12.56 7.75
CA PRO A 91 -33.15 13.90 7.29
C PRO A 91 -31.68 14.01 6.88
N LEU A 92 -30.81 13.07 7.31
CA LEU A 92 -29.40 13.04 6.90
C LEU A 92 -29.21 12.78 5.39
N LEU A 93 -30.21 12.22 4.69
CA LEU A 93 -30.23 12.10 3.23
C LEU A 93 -30.91 13.29 2.53
N GLY A 94 -31.40 14.26 3.31
CA GLY A 94 -32.10 15.45 2.83
C GLY A 94 -31.19 16.45 2.12
N SER A 95 -31.58 17.72 2.09
CA SER A 95 -30.81 18.79 1.43
C SER A 95 -30.36 19.85 2.46
N PRO A 96 -29.06 20.11 2.62
CA PRO A 96 -27.93 19.43 1.97
C PRO A 96 -27.72 17.99 2.51
N PRO A 97 -27.33 17.03 1.65
CA PRO A 97 -27.15 15.65 2.06
C PRO A 97 -25.86 15.50 2.89
N VAL A 98 -25.96 14.79 4.00
CA VAL A 98 -24.82 14.35 4.82
C VAL A 98 -24.48 12.89 4.52
N LEU A 99 -25.52 12.09 4.29
CA LEU A 99 -25.43 10.69 3.88
C LEU A 99 -25.93 10.51 2.46
N ARG A 100 -25.41 9.49 1.78
CA ARG A 100 -25.87 9.06 0.46
C ARG A 100 -26.08 7.55 0.45
N LEU A 101 -27.11 7.11 -0.28
CA LEU A 101 -27.35 5.70 -0.57
C LEU A 101 -27.11 5.41 -2.05
N PHE A 102 -26.43 4.32 -2.33
CA PHE A 102 -26.28 3.75 -3.67
C PHE A 102 -26.54 2.24 -3.58
N GLY A 103 -27.73 1.81 -3.99
CA GLY A 103 -28.21 0.45 -3.71
C GLY A 103 -28.30 0.23 -2.19
N ASP A 104 -27.54 -0.74 -1.69
CA ASP A 104 -27.43 -1.11 -0.28
C ASP A 104 -26.21 -0.46 0.42
N LEU A 105 -25.45 0.36 -0.31
CA LEU A 105 -24.24 1.01 0.17
C LEU A 105 -24.54 2.40 0.75
N LEU A 106 -24.21 2.61 2.02
CA LEU A 106 -24.34 3.88 2.73
C LEU A 106 -22.99 4.62 2.79
N TYR A 107 -23.00 5.91 2.49
CA TYR A 107 -21.81 6.77 2.41
C TYR A 107 -21.98 8.04 3.24
N LEU A 108 -20.84 8.62 3.64
CA LEU A 108 -20.79 10.07 3.89
C LEU A 108 -20.70 10.79 2.55
N ASP A 109 -21.40 11.93 2.41
CA ASP A 109 -21.53 12.69 1.16
C ASP A 109 -20.18 12.96 0.48
N ARG A 110 -19.16 13.32 1.26
CA ARG A 110 -17.79 13.54 0.74
C ARG A 110 -17.25 12.35 -0.05
N TYR A 111 -17.35 11.14 0.49
CA TYR A 111 -16.77 9.94 -0.14
C TYR A 111 -17.59 9.49 -1.34
N TRP A 112 -18.91 9.68 -1.30
CA TRP A 112 -19.79 9.47 -2.44
C TRP A 112 -19.42 10.39 -3.61
N LEU A 113 -19.20 11.69 -3.34
CA LEU A 113 -18.76 12.66 -4.34
C LEU A 113 -17.38 12.33 -4.90
N GLU A 114 -16.44 11.88 -4.06
CA GLU A 114 -15.11 11.47 -4.50
C GLU A 114 -15.18 10.22 -5.42
N GLU A 115 -15.99 9.20 -5.10
CA GLU A 115 -16.20 8.05 -6.00
C GLU A 115 -16.86 8.44 -7.33
N GLU A 116 -17.90 9.26 -7.28
CA GLU A 116 -18.59 9.75 -8.49
C GLU A 116 -17.62 10.54 -9.37
N GLN A 117 -16.82 11.43 -8.77
CA GLN A 117 -15.82 12.21 -9.47
C GLN A 117 -14.76 11.32 -10.12
N VAL A 118 -14.22 10.33 -9.40
CA VAL A 118 -13.22 9.38 -9.93
C VAL A 118 -13.79 8.62 -11.12
N CYS A 119 -15.01 8.09 -11.00
CA CYS A 119 -15.68 7.39 -12.09
C CYS A 119 -15.84 8.28 -13.33
N ALA A 120 -16.41 9.48 -13.16
CA ALA A 120 -16.67 10.40 -14.25
C ALA A 120 -15.38 10.87 -14.94
N ASP A 121 -14.35 11.25 -14.17
CA ASP A 121 -13.09 11.73 -14.72
C ASP A 121 -12.33 10.61 -15.46
N LEU A 122 -12.36 9.37 -14.97
CA LEU A 122 -11.74 8.23 -15.65
C LEU A 122 -12.43 7.91 -16.97
N LEU A 123 -13.77 7.88 -16.99
CA LEU A 123 -14.51 7.61 -18.21
C LEU A 123 -14.31 8.71 -19.25
N ALA A 124 -14.26 9.98 -18.81
CA ALA A 124 -13.93 11.11 -19.68
C ALA A 124 -12.52 11.01 -20.27
N LEU A 125 -11.55 10.49 -19.51
CA LEU A 125 -10.19 10.24 -19.99
C LEU A 125 -10.08 8.99 -20.86
N SER A 126 -11.00 8.02 -20.73
CA SER A 126 -10.95 6.73 -21.42
C SER A 126 -11.47 6.79 -22.87
N VAL A 127 -11.78 7.97 -23.38
CA VAL A 127 -12.15 8.14 -24.80
C VAL A 127 -10.94 7.76 -25.68
N PRO A 128 -11.13 6.93 -26.74
CA PRO A 128 -10.05 6.49 -27.59
C PRO A 128 -9.23 7.69 -28.14
N GLY A 129 -7.94 7.71 -27.82
CA GLY A 129 -7.01 8.67 -28.41
C GLY A 129 -6.67 8.28 -29.85
N ALA A 130 -6.28 9.25 -30.68
CA ALA A 130 -5.87 8.99 -32.06
C ALA A 130 -4.72 7.97 -32.09
N THR A 131 -4.95 6.85 -32.79
CA THR A 131 -3.92 5.85 -33.09
C THR A 131 -3.01 6.41 -34.17
N GLY A 132 -1.92 7.06 -33.77
CA GLY A 132 -0.82 7.43 -34.67
C GLY A 132 0.08 6.23 -34.98
N ASP A 133 0.91 6.34 -36.03
CA ASP A 133 1.90 5.32 -36.38
C ASP A 133 2.78 4.95 -35.19
N VAL A 134 2.77 3.67 -34.84
CA VAL A 134 3.54 3.14 -33.72
C VAL A 134 4.90 2.69 -34.26
N PRO A 135 6.03 3.10 -33.63
CA PRO A 135 7.35 2.56 -33.98
C PRO A 135 7.35 1.03 -33.92
N ALA A 136 8.30 0.37 -34.60
CA ALA A 136 8.47 -1.07 -34.53
C ALA A 136 8.62 -1.55 -33.07
N ILE A 137 7.52 -2.06 -32.51
CA ILE A 137 7.40 -2.41 -31.09
C ILE A 137 8.29 -3.61 -30.76
N GLU A 138 8.52 -4.49 -31.74
CA GLU A 138 9.38 -5.66 -31.67
C GLU A 138 10.83 -5.32 -31.30
N ARG A 139 11.31 -4.12 -31.71
CA ARG A 139 12.65 -3.64 -31.32
C ARG A 139 12.74 -3.46 -29.80
N LEU A 140 11.67 -2.96 -29.20
CA LEU A 140 11.56 -2.69 -27.78
C LEU A 140 11.07 -3.90 -26.99
N PHE A 141 10.50 -4.91 -27.62
CA PHE A 141 10.01 -6.13 -26.95
C PHE A 141 10.40 -7.35 -27.80
N PRO A 142 11.65 -7.84 -27.69
CA PRO A 142 12.09 -9.04 -28.39
C PRO A 142 11.41 -10.31 -27.83
N PRO A 143 11.60 -11.49 -28.47
CA PRO A 143 11.03 -12.75 -27.96
C PRO A 143 11.32 -12.98 -26.47
N GLY A 144 10.30 -13.42 -25.73
CA GLY A 144 10.35 -13.55 -24.26
C GLY A 144 9.77 -12.36 -23.48
N TYR A 145 9.29 -11.33 -24.18
CA TYR A 145 8.58 -10.18 -23.60
C TYR A 145 7.09 -10.11 -24.03
N ASP A 146 6.46 -11.25 -24.34
CA ASP A 146 5.14 -11.28 -24.99
C ASP A 146 4.05 -10.60 -24.16
N GLU A 147 4.03 -10.82 -22.84
CA GLU A 147 3.09 -10.16 -21.92
C GLU A 147 3.34 -8.64 -21.86
N GLN A 148 4.61 -8.23 -21.79
CA GLN A 148 4.99 -6.82 -21.70
C GLN A 148 4.73 -6.08 -23.04
N ARG A 149 4.90 -6.78 -24.17
CA ARG A 149 4.53 -6.28 -25.50
C ARG A 149 3.02 -6.04 -25.59
N ALA A 150 2.21 -7.04 -25.23
CA ALA A 150 0.75 -6.90 -25.24
C ALA A 150 0.29 -5.75 -24.34
N ALA A 151 0.92 -5.59 -23.16
CA ALA A 151 0.68 -4.47 -22.28
C ALA A 151 1.01 -3.11 -22.91
N ALA A 152 2.11 -3.02 -23.66
CA ALA A 152 2.49 -1.80 -24.36
C ALA A 152 1.56 -1.48 -25.54
N GLU A 153 1.10 -2.49 -26.30
CA GLU A 153 0.10 -2.32 -27.37
C GLU A 153 -1.22 -1.78 -26.83
N ILE A 154 -1.68 -2.35 -25.71
CA ILE A 154 -2.82 -1.83 -24.95
C ILE A 154 -2.56 -0.38 -24.57
N ALA A 155 -1.42 -0.09 -23.94
CA ALA A 155 -1.11 1.22 -23.42
C ALA A 155 -1.00 2.32 -24.46
N VAL A 156 -0.61 1.99 -25.70
CA VAL A 156 -0.59 2.93 -26.82
C VAL A 156 -2.00 3.16 -27.39
N SER A 157 -2.86 2.14 -27.37
CA SER A 157 -4.22 2.21 -27.93
C SER A 157 -5.24 3.03 -27.11
N GLN A 158 -4.94 3.36 -25.84
CA GLN A 158 -5.89 4.07 -24.96
C GLN A 158 -5.18 5.09 -24.06
N ALA A 159 -5.88 6.16 -23.69
CA ALA A 159 -5.30 7.23 -22.87
C ALA A 159 -5.13 6.83 -21.39
N VAL A 160 -6.04 6.01 -20.83
CA VAL A 160 -5.91 5.48 -19.46
C VAL A 160 -5.57 3.99 -19.52
N THR A 161 -4.46 3.59 -18.92
CA THR A 161 -4.08 2.18 -18.83
C THR A 161 -3.82 1.77 -17.40
N VAL A 162 -4.43 0.67 -16.98
CA VAL A 162 -4.11 -0.01 -15.73
C VAL A 162 -3.21 -1.19 -16.08
N LEU A 163 -1.95 -1.14 -15.64
CA LEU A 163 -0.96 -2.19 -15.77
C LEU A 163 -0.83 -2.93 -14.43
N THR A 164 -1.38 -4.13 -14.38
CA THR A 164 -1.33 -5.00 -13.22
C THR A 164 -0.24 -6.05 -13.33
N GLY A 165 0.22 -6.53 -12.19
CA GLY A 165 1.02 -7.74 -12.11
C GLY A 165 1.59 -7.91 -10.72
N GLY A 166 1.86 -9.15 -10.33
CA GLY A 166 2.54 -9.47 -9.08
C GLY A 166 3.97 -8.89 -9.05
N PRO A 167 4.69 -8.97 -7.94
CA PRO A 167 6.06 -8.49 -7.89
C PRO A 167 6.96 -9.36 -8.78
N GLY A 168 7.99 -8.75 -9.40
CA GLY A 168 8.88 -9.50 -10.29
C GLY A 168 8.35 -9.84 -11.68
N THR A 169 7.12 -9.48 -12.04
CA THR A 169 6.51 -9.71 -13.37
C THR A 169 7.03 -8.80 -14.50
N GLY A 170 7.97 -7.91 -14.20
CA GLY A 170 8.54 -6.99 -15.20
C GLY A 170 7.73 -5.71 -15.43
N LYS A 171 6.88 -5.29 -14.48
CA LYS A 171 6.14 -4.00 -14.55
C LYS A 171 7.05 -2.82 -14.89
N THR A 172 8.14 -2.64 -14.15
CA THR A 172 9.06 -1.50 -14.39
C THR A 172 9.79 -1.59 -15.73
N THR A 173 10.15 -2.80 -16.17
CA THR A 173 10.71 -3.03 -17.51
C THR A 173 9.71 -2.66 -18.61
N THR A 174 8.44 -3.02 -18.42
CA THR A 174 7.34 -2.65 -19.32
C THR A 174 7.19 -1.14 -19.39
N VAL A 175 7.17 -0.46 -18.24
CA VAL A 175 7.09 1.01 -18.15
C VAL A 175 8.24 1.67 -18.90
N ALA A 176 9.49 1.28 -18.64
CA ALA A 176 10.65 1.91 -19.28
C ALA A 176 10.62 1.78 -20.82
N ARG A 177 10.31 0.58 -21.33
CA ARG A 177 10.20 0.31 -22.77
C ARG A 177 8.97 1.00 -23.39
N LEU A 178 7.84 1.06 -22.69
CA LEU A 178 6.66 1.80 -23.11
C LEU A 178 6.93 3.31 -23.22
N LEU A 179 7.68 3.90 -22.29
CA LEU A 179 8.07 5.32 -22.40
C LEU A 179 8.92 5.58 -23.64
N ALA A 180 9.84 4.67 -23.98
CA ALA A 180 10.62 4.75 -25.22
C ALA A 180 9.71 4.70 -26.46
N LEU A 181 8.72 3.80 -26.45
CA LEU A 181 7.73 3.65 -27.51
C LEU A 181 6.91 4.94 -27.71
N LEU A 182 6.42 5.55 -26.62
CA LEU A 182 5.63 6.78 -26.66
C LEU A 182 6.44 7.99 -27.16
N VAL A 183 7.71 8.10 -26.77
CA VAL A 183 8.60 9.14 -27.31
C VAL A 183 8.84 8.92 -28.80
N GLY A 184 9.11 7.68 -29.23
CA GLY A 184 9.27 7.35 -30.64
C GLY A 184 8.01 7.62 -31.48
N GLN A 185 6.82 7.35 -30.93
CA GLN A 185 5.54 7.63 -31.58
C GLN A 185 5.34 9.14 -31.82
N ALA A 186 5.64 9.96 -30.81
CA ALA A 186 5.55 11.41 -30.95
C ALA A 186 6.50 11.93 -32.04
N GLU A 187 7.73 11.43 -32.09
CA GLU A 187 8.72 11.81 -33.12
C GLU A 187 8.27 11.41 -34.54
N LEU A 188 7.76 10.19 -34.73
CA LEU A 188 7.22 9.74 -36.01
C LEU A 188 6.04 10.61 -36.48
N GLY A 189 5.20 11.03 -35.54
CA GLY A 189 4.09 11.95 -35.80
C GLY A 189 4.49 13.42 -35.97
N GLY A 190 5.79 13.77 -35.90
CA GLY A 190 6.26 15.15 -35.96
C GLY A 190 5.85 16.02 -34.76
N LEU A 191 5.47 15.39 -33.64
CA LEU A 191 5.05 16.05 -32.41
C LEU A 191 6.26 16.34 -31.51
N PRO A 192 6.18 17.37 -30.64
CA PRO A 192 7.21 17.61 -29.64
C PRO A 192 7.32 16.40 -28.69
N ARG A 193 8.53 16.19 -28.18
CA ARG A 193 8.79 15.13 -27.20
C ARG A 193 7.87 15.27 -25.98
N PRO A 194 7.19 14.20 -25.56
CA PRO A 194 6.24 14.28 -24.45
C PRO A 194 6.94 14.58 -23.13
N ARG A 195 6.33 15.46 -22.33
CA ARG A 195 6.71 15.71 -20.95
C ARG A 195 6.18 14.57 -20.09
N ILE A 196 7.10 13.76 -19.58
CA ILE A 196 6.80 12.56 -18.78
C ILE A 196 6.94 12.89 -17.30
N ALA A 197 5.96 12.48 -16.49
CA ALA A 197 6.05 12.45 -15.04
C ALA A 197 6.01 11.01 -14.53
N LEU A 198 6.96 10.68 -13.65
CA LEU A 198 6.95 9.44 -12.88
C LEU A 198 6.57 9.76 -11.44
N ALA A 199 5.58 9.06 -10.89
CA ALA A 199 5.12 9.28 -9.54
C ALA A 199 4.83 7.98 -8.79
N ALA A 200 4.89 8.06 -7.47
CA ALA A 200 4.48 7.00 -6.56
C ALA A 200 3.86 7.60 -5.28
N PRO A 201 3.10 6.85 -4.48
CA PRO A 201 2.44 7.39 -3.30
C PRO A 201 3.41 7.78 -2.18
N THR A 202 4.57 7.09 -2.06
CA THR A 202 5.57 7.33 -1.00
C THR A 202 6.93 7.73 -1.57
N GLY A 203 7.75 8.40 -0.74
CA GLY A 203 9.11 8.82 -1.13
C GLY A 203 10.00 7.64 -1.51
N LYS A 204 9.93 6.56 -0.75
CA LYS A 204 10.67 5.31 -1.00
C LYS A 204 10.24 4.64 -2.31
N ALA A 205 8.93 4.52 -2.56
CA ALA A 205 8.44 3.96 -3.81
C ALA A 205 8.88 4.81 -5.01
N ALA A 206 8.85 6.15 -4.89
CA ALA A 206 9.31 7.05 -5.95
C ALA A 206 10.81 6.88 -6.22
N ALA A 207 11.64 6.81 -5.17
CA ALA A 207 13.08 6.58 -5.31
C ALA A 207 13.39 5.28 -6.05
N ARG A 208 12.74 4.19 -5.64
CA ARG A 208 12.89 2.88 -6.28
C ARG A 208 12.40 2.86 -7.71
N LEU A 209 11.28 3.54 -8.01
CA LEU A 209 10.80 3.72 -9.38
C LEU A 209 11.86 4.43 -10.24
N ALA A 210 12.46 5.52 -9.75
CA ALA A 210 13.52 6.22 -10.46
C ALA A 210 14.74 5.31 -10.71
N GLU A 211 15.23 4.61 -9.69
CA GLU A 211 16.38 3.70 -9.81
C GLU A 211 16.12 2.57 -10.80
N ALA A 212 14.95 1.92 -10.69
CA ALA A 212 14.59 0.79 -11.53
C ALA A 212 14.35 1.22 -12.98
N VAL A 213 13.66 2.35 -13.22
CA VAL A 213 13.52 2.90 -14.58
C VAL A 213 14.89 3.29 -15.14
N ALA A 214 15.76 3.94 -14.36
CA ALA A 214 17.11 4.29 -14.82
C ALA A 214 17.98 3.07 -15.14
N ALA A 215 17.83 1.98 -14.39
CA ALA A 215 18.49 0.70 -14.69
C ALA A 215 18.01 0.09 -16.00
N GLU A 216 16.71 0.12 -16.27
CA GLU A 216 16.12 -0.40 -17.51
C GLU A 216 16.45 0.49 -18.72
N VAL A 217 16.41 1.81 -18.57
CA VAL A 217 16.78 2.77 -19.63
C VAL A 217 18.24 2.59 -20.06
N ARG A 218 19.15 2.24 -19.14
CA ARG A 218 20.55 1.92 -19.48
C ARG A 218 20.70 0.69 -20.39
N ARG A 219 19.72 -0.21 -20.42
CA ARG A 219 19.71 -1.40 -21.28
C ARG A 219 19.15 -1.14 -22.67
N LEU A 220 18.50 0.01 -22.88
CA LEU A 220 18.01 0.43 -24.19
C LEU A 220 19.15 0.88 -25.10
N ASP A 221 18.84 1.02 -26.39
CA ASP A 221 19.78 1.55 -27.38
C ASP A 221 20.17 3.01 -27.09
N ALA A 222 21.21 3.50 -27.76
CA ALA A 222 21.76 4.81 -27.48
C ALA A 222 20.75 5.95 -27.72
N ALA A 223 19.85 5.80 -28.69
CA ALA A 223 18.85 6.81 -29.02
C ALA A 223 17.78 6.90 -27.92
N ASP A 224 17.22 5.76 -27.51
CA ASP A 224 16.20 5.70 -26.45
C ASP A 224 16.75 6.01 -25.06
N ARG A 225 18.04 5.73 -24.83
CA ARG A 225 18.74 6.13 -23.60
C ARG A 225 18.99 7.63 -23.52
N ALA A 226 19.17 8.32 -24.65
CA ALA A 226 19.38 9.78 -24.69
C ALA A 226 18.05 10.56 -24.66
N ARG A 227 17.00 10.01 -25.29
CA ARG A 227 15.60 10.17 -24.83
C ARG A 227 15.55 9.63 -23.38
N LEU A 228 14.50 9.71 -22.58
CA LEU A 228 14.44 9.09 -21.22
C LEU A 228 15.56 9.33 -20.15
N ALA A 229 16.74 9.88 -20.45
CA ALA A 229 17.79 10.16 -19.46
C ALA A 229 17.29 11.19 -18.45
N GLY A 230 17.57 10.94 -17.16
CA GLY A 230 17.30 11.88 -16.09
C GLY A 230 15.81 12.09 -15.77
N LEU A 231 14.92 11.16 -16.12
CA LEU A 231 13.51 11.24 -15.71
C LEU A 231 13.40 11.20 -14.17
N PRO A 232 12.93 12.29 -13.52
CA PRO A 232 12.75 12.29 -12.08
C PRO A 232 11.47 11.55 -11.72
N ALA A 233 11.54 10.71 -10.67
CA ALA A 233 10.35 10.23 -10.00
C ALA A 233 10.09 11.03 -8.72
N THR A 234 8.82 11.33 -8.46
CA THR A 234 8.40 12.15 -7.31
C THR A 234 7.24 11.49 -6.57
N THR A 235 6.90 12.00 -5.38
CA THR A 235 5.67 11.56 -4.72
C THR A 235 4.45 12.20 -5.39
N LEU A 236 3.27 11.55 -5.33
CA LEU A 236 2.01 12.15 -5.80
C LEU A 236 1.75 13.53 -5.16
N HIS A 237 2.03 13.65 -3.86
CA HIS A 237 1.96 14.91 -3.13
C HIS A 237 2.84 16.01 -3.75
N ARG A 238 4.08 15.68 -4.12
CA ARG A 238 5.01 16.62 -4.75
C ARG A 238 4.58 16.95 -6.19
N LEU A 239 4.12 15.96 -6.95
CA LEU A 239 3.63 16.14 -8.32
C LEU A 239 2.41 17.08 -8.35
N LEU A 240 1.43 16.86 -7.47
CA LEU A 240 0.23 17.70 -7.37
C LEU A 240 0.53 19.07 -6.74
N GLY A 241 1.65 19.22 -6.04
CA GLY A 241 2.06 20.45 -5.37
C GLY A 241 1.31 20.64 -4.05
N SER A 242 1.75 19.94 -3.01
CA SER A 242 1.25 20.09 -1.63
C SER A 242 1.21 21.54 -1.18
N ARG A 243 0.15 21.87 -0.43
CA ARG A 243 0.00 23.17 0.20
C ARG A 243 0.13 23.03 1.72
N PRO A 244 0.74 24.00 2.42
CA PRO A 244 0.93 23.91 3.87
C PRO A 244 -0.38 24.14 4.66
N ASP A 245 -1.41 24.73 4.05
CA ASP A 245 -2.70 25.03 4.68
C ASP A 245 -3.69 23.86 4.67
N THR A 246 -3.43 22.79 3.89
CA THR A 246 -4.38 21.69 3.71
C THR A 246 -3.69 20.41 3.25
N SER A 247 -4.12 19.28 3.81
CA SER A 247 -3.65 17.95 3.43
C SER A 247 -4.44 17.34 2.26
N VAL A 248 -5.56 17.95 1.86
CA VAL A 248 -6.52 17.35 0.89
C VAL A 248 -6.56 18.11 -0.43
N ARG A 249 -6.14 19.38 -0.47
CA ARG A 249 -6.11 20.19 -1.69
C ARG A 249 -4.68 20.48 -2.12
N PHE A 250 -4.52 20.56 -3.43
CA PHE A 250 -3.22 20.71 -4.07
C PHE A 250 -3.19 21.93 -4.98
N LYS A 251 -1.98 22.36 -5.34
CA LYS A 251 -1.75 23.44 -6.31
C LYS A 251 -2.35 23.08 -7.67
N HIS A 252 -2.15 21.83 -8.11
CA HIS A 252 -2.71 21.32 -9.35
C HIS A 252 -4.10 20.73 -9.12
N ASN A 253 -5.04 21.15 -9.95
CA ASN A 253 -6.48 20.86 -9.84
C ASN A 253 -7.19 21.15 -11.17
N ARG A 254 -8.52 21.14 -11.20
CA ARG A 254 -9.31 21.30 -12.44
C ARG A 254 -9.02 22.61 -13.18
N GLY A 255 -8.74 23.69 -12.44
CA GLY A 255 -8.40 25.00 -12.98
C GLY A 255 -6.91 25.21 -13.25
N ASN A 256 -6.03 24.33 -12.76
CA ASN A 256 -4.59 24.39 -12.95
C ASN A 256 -4.01 22.97 -13.13
N ARG A 257 -4.13 22.44 -14.35
CA ARG A 257 -3.77 21.05 -14.65
C ARG A 257 -2.25 20.82 -14.62
N LEU A 258 -1.85 19.56 -14.58
CA LEU A 258 -0.46 19.14 -14.66
C LEU A 258 0.12 19.43 -16.06
N PRO A 259 1.37 19.94 -16.16
CA PRO A 259 2.01 20.24 -17.43
C PRO A 259 2.70 18.99 -18.03
N HIS A 260 2.04 17.84 -17.98
CA HIS A 260 2.58 16.55 -18.45
C HIS A 260 1.69 15.92 -19.50
N ASP A 261 2.32 15.31 -20.49
CA ASP A 261 1.66 14.64 -21.62
C ASP A 261 1.55 13.13 -21.35
N VAL A 262 2.45 12.59 -20.51
CA VAL A 262 2.39 11.22 -19.98
C VAL A 262 2.62 11.25 -18.47
N ILE A 263 1.76 10.59 -17.70
CA ILE A 263 1.88 10.42 -16.25
C ILE A 263 1.87 8.93 -15.94
N VAL A 264 2.92 8.44 -15.28
CA VAL A 264 3.00 7.08 -14.75
C VAL A 264 2.91 7.14 -13.22
N VAL A 265 1.99 6.38 -12.64
CA VAL A 265 1.86 6.22 -11.20
C VAL A 265 2.14 4.77 -10.83
N ASP A 266 3.24 4.51 -10.14
CA ASP A 266 3.58 3.17 -9.64
C ASP A 266 3.09 2.98 -8.20
N GLU A 267 2.98 1.72 -7.76
CA GLU A 267 2.41 1.30 -6.47
C GLU A 267 0.99 1.86 -6.25
N THR A 268 0.16 1.82 -7.30
CA THR A 268 -1.23 2.36 -7.27
C THR A 268 -2.12 1.64 -6.24
N SER A 269 -1.76 0.43 -5.81
CA SER A 269 -2.44 -0.29 -4.71
C SER A 269 -2.44 0.51 -3.39
N MET A 270 -1.44 1.37 -3.18
CA MET A 270 -1.35 2.24 -2.00
C MET A 270 -2.06 3.60 -2.18
N VAL A 271 -2.70 3.87 -3.32
CA VAL A 271 -3.39 5.15 -3.58
C VAL A 271 -4.81 5.09 -3.03
N SER A 272 -5.15 6.05 -2.17
CA SER A 272 -6.50 6.17 -1.59
C SER A 272 -7.50 6.78 -2.56
N LEU A 273 -8.79 6.66 -2.26
CA LEU A 273 -9.85 7.27 -3.07
C LEU A 273 -9.65 8.79 -3.19
N THR A 274 -9.41 9.48 -2.07
CA THR A 274 -9.20 10.92 -2.05
C THR A 274 -8.01 11.33 -2.91
N MET A 275 -6.88 10.61 -2.82
CA MET A 275 -5.70 10.89 -3.63
C MET A 275 -5.95 10.65 -5.12
N MET A 276 -6.65 9.57 -5.49
CA MET A 276 -7.05 9.31 -6.88
C MET A 276 -7.97 10.43 -7.40
N ALA A 277 -8.97 10.85 -6.61
CA ALA A 277 -9.86 11.94 -6.98
C ALA A 277 -9.10 13.24 -7.25
N ARG A 278 -8.08 13.57 -6.43
CA ARG A 278 -7.24 14.75 -6.64
C ARG A 278 -6.29 14.60 -7.83
N LEU A 279 -5.75 13.39 -8.06
CA LEU A 279 -4.92 13.11 -9.23
C LEU A 279 -5.70 13.35 -10.52
N LEU A 280 -6.86 12.70 -10.68
CA LEU A 280 -7.69 12.82 -11.88
C LEU A 280 -8.20 14.25 -12.09
N GLU A 281 -8.48 14.98 -11.01
CA GLU A 281 -8.77 16.40 -11.06
C GLU A 281 -7.61 17.24 -11.61
N ALA A 282 -6.37 16.77 -11.55
CA ALA A 282 -5.20 17.49 -12.05
C ALA A 282 -4.74 17.02 -13.45
N VAL A 283 -5.22 15.87 -13.93
CA VAL A 283 -4.88 15.33 -15.26
C VAL A 283 -5.61 16.11 -16.37
N ARG A 284 -4.91 16.40 -17.48
CA ARG A 284 -5.53 17.03 -18.65
C ARG A 284 -6.23 15.96 -19.52
N PRO A 285 -7.29 16.33 -20.27
CA PRO A 285 -7.97 15.40 -21.16
C PRO A 285 -7.07 14.74 -22.22
N ASP A 286 -5.99 15.40 -22.63
CA ASP A 286 -5.01 14.92 -23.63
C ASP A 286 -3.85 14.12 -23.02
N THR A 287 -3.76 14.03 -21.68
CA THR A 287 -2.67 13.34 -20.99
C THR A 287 -2.90 11.83 -21.02
N ARG A 288 -1.85 11.06 -21.34
CA ARG A 288 -1.84 9.61 -21.15
C ARG A 288 -1.54 9.27 -19.69
N LEU A 289 -2.44 8.56 -19.02
CA LEU A 289 -2.32 8.13 -17.64
C LEU A 289 -2.07 6.62 -17.57
N ILE A 290 -0.96 6.22 -16.96
CA ILE A 290 -0.58 4.82 -16.77
C ILE A 290 -0.53 4.55 -15.27
N LEU A 291 -1.47 3.74 -14.78
CA LEU A 291 -1.55 3.30 -13.39
C LEU A 291 -0.92 1.91 -13.30
N VAL A 292 0.11 1.77 -12.47
CA VAL A 292 0.88 0.54 -12.31
C VAL A 292 0.75 0.05 -10.88
N GLY A 293 0.51 -1.24 -10.70
CA GLY A 293 0.40 -1.82 -9.36
C GLY A 293 0.03 -3.29 -9.33
N ASP A 294 -0.31 -3.75 -8.14
CA ASP A 294 -0.68 -5.13 -7.84
C ASP A 294 -1.99 -5.11 -7.05
N PRO A 295 -3.14 -5.52 -7.63
CA PRO A 295 -4.43 -5.46 -6.96
C PRO A 295 -4.54 -6.44 -5.79
N ASP A 296 -3.71 -7.48 -5.75
CA ASP A 296 -3.70 -8.50 -4.68
C ASP A 296 -2.80 -8.12 -3.49
N GLN A 297 -2.02 -7.02 -3.61
CA GLN A 297 -1.31 -6.44 -2.48
C GLN A 297 -2.25 -5.67 -1.55
N LEU A 298 -1.79 -5.51 -0.30
CA LEU A 298 -2.48 -4.74 0.72
C LEU A 298 -2.80 -3.33 0.23
N ALA A 299 -4.07 -2.95 0.27
CA ALA A 299 -4.52 -1.63 -0.16
C ALA A 299 -4.02 -0.50 0.76
N SER A 300 -4.18 0.76 0.30
CA SER A 300 -3.85 1.97 1.07
C SER A 300 -4.34 1.94 2.51
N VAL A 301 -3.64 2.54 3.49
CA VAL A 301 -4.19 2.63 4.87
C VAL A 301 -5.45 3.51 4.91
N GLU A 302 -5.57 4.49 4.02
CA GLU A 302 -6.76 5.33 3.90
C GLU A 302 -7.89 4.60 3.14
N ALA A 303 -9.10 5.18 3.21
CA ALA A 303 -10.31 4.62 2.59
C ALA A 303 -10.17 4.41 1.07
N GLY A 304 -10.62 3.24 0.61
CA GLY A 304 -10.68 2.84 -0.79
C GLY A 304 -9.81 1.63 -1.13
N ALA A 305 -10.24 0.89 -2.15
CA ALA A 305 -9.49 -0.17 -2.81
C ALA A 305 -9.36 0.15 -4.31
N VAL A 306 -8.98 1.40 -4.62
CA VAL A 306 -9.11 2.00 -5.96
C VAL A 306 -8.54 1.09 -7.06
N LEU A 307 -7.32 0.57 -6.91
CA LEU A 307 -6.73 -0.26 -7.96
C LEU A 307 -7.54 -1.54 -8.23
N ALA A 308 -7.99 -2.24 -7.19
CA ALA A 308 -8.82 -3.44 -7.35
C ALA A 308 -10.16 -3.09 -8.00
N ASP A 309 -10.81 -2.02 -7.55
CA ASP A 309 -12.07 -1.54 -8.12
C ASP A 309 -11.94 -1.14 -9.60
N LEU A 310 -10.80 -0.55 -9.99
CA LEU A 310 -10.53 -0.22 -11.39
C LEU A 310 -10.36 -1.47 -12.24
N VAL A 311 -9.65 -2.48 -11.74
CA VAL A 311 -9.47 -3.74 -12.45
C VAL A 311 -10.82 -4.43 -12.63
N ASP A 312 -11.61 -4.55 -11.57
CA ASP A 312 -12.93 -5.22 -11.61
C ASP A 312 -13.95 -4.44 -12.44
N GLY A 313 -13.98 -3.11 -12.30
CA GLY A 313 -14.87 -2.23 -13.02
C GLY A 313 -14.56 -2.17 -14.52
N LEU A 314 -13.29 -1.90 -14.87
CA LEU A 314 -12.90 -1.69 -16.27
C LEU A 314 -12.82 -2.98 -17.08
N SER A 315 -12.50 -4.13 -16.47
CA SER A 315 -12.39 -5.41 -17.19
C SER A 315 -13.72 -5.89 -17.79
N THR A 316 -14.85 -5.35 -17.31
CA THR A 316 -16.18 -5.68 -17.82
C THR A 316 -16.67 -4.72 -18.91
N ARG A 317 -15.94 -3.63 -19.19
CA ARG A 317 -16.34 -2.62 -20.17
C ARG A 317 -15.77 -2.91 -21.55
N ASP A 318 -16.60 -2.70 -22.56
CA ASP A 318 -16.15 -2.71 -23.95
C ASP A 318 -15.29 -1.46 -24.23
N GLY A 319 -14.12 -1.66 -24.85
CA GLY A 319 -13.26 -0.59 -25.34
C GLY A 319 -12.13 -0.11 -24.41
N VAL A 320 -12.12 -0.51 -23.14
CA VAL A 320 -10.99 -0.27 -22.21
C VAL A 320 -10.36 -1.60 -21.84
N ARG A 321 -9.03 -1.72 -21.94
CA ARG A 321 -8.32 -2.97 -21.65
C ARG A 321 -7.38 -2.79 -20.46
N VAL A 322 -7.52 -3.65 -19.45
CA VAL A 322 -6.53 -3.79 -18.37
C VAL A 322 -5.38 -4.65 -18.88
N ALA A 323 -4.15 -4.17 -18.75
CA ALA A 323 -2.96 -4.92 -19.10
C ALA A 323 -2.47 -5.70 -17.88
N ALA A 324 -2.35 -7.03 -17.99
CA ALA A 324 -1.95 -7.88 -16.87
C ALA A 324 -0.68 -8.68 -17.19
N LEU A 325 0.33 -8.57 -16.33
CA LEU A 325 1.54 -9.38 -16.35
C LEU A 325 1.41 -10.50 -15.32
N ARG A 326 1.58 -11.74 -15.75
CA ARG A 326 1.34 -12.95 -14.94
C ARG A 326 2.62 -13.67 -14.60
N THR A 327 3.62 -13.66 -15.47
CA THR A 327 4.82 -14.47 -15.32
C THR A 327 5.86 -13.78 -14.42
N PRO A 328 6.17 -14.31 -13.22
CA PRO A 328 7.21 -13.74 -12.37
C PRO A 328 8.61 -14.15 -12.89
N HIS A 329 9.53 -13.19 -13.00
CA HIS A 329 10.91 -13.43 -13.45
C HIS A 329 11.96 -13.24 -12.34
N ARG A 330 11.57 -12.70 -11.18
CA ARG A 330 12.50 -12.21 -10.15
C ARG A 330 12.64 -13.11 -8.93
N PHE A 331 11.68 -13.99 -8.69
CA PHE A 331 11.69 -14.89 -7.53
C PHE A 331 12.35 -16.21 -7.91
N GLY A 332 12.99 -16.90 -6.95
CA GLY A 332 13.18 -18.34 -7.08
C GLY A 332 11.81 -19.01 -7.29
N GLU A 333 11.74 -20.04 -8.15
CA GLU A 333 10.46 -20.66 -8.57
C GLU A 333 9.54 -20.99 -7.37
N SER A 334 10.12 -21.37 -6.23
CA SER A 334 9.39 -21.72 -5.02
C SER A 334 8.69 -20.54 -4.32
N ILE A 335 9.34 -19.37 -4.15
CA ILE A 335 8.69 -18.19 -3.55
C ILE A 335 7.56 -17.70 -4.46
N GLY A 336 7.75 -17.76 -5.78
CA GLY A 336 6.71 -17.46 -6.76
C GLY A 336 5.50 -18.38 -6.61
N ALA A 337 5.73 -19.69 -6.51
CA ALA A 337 4.67 -20.68 -6.28
C ALA A 337 3.93 -20.46 -4.96
N LEU A 338 4.64 -20.14 -3.87
CA LEU A 338 4.03 -19.84 -2.57
C LEU A 338 3.16 -18.59 -2.64
N ALA A 339 3.69 -17.51 -3.25
CA ALA A 339 2.95 -16.26 -3.41
C ALA A 339 1.69 -16.47 -4.27
N GLU A 340 1.79 -17.25 -5.35
CA GLU A 340 0.64 -17.59 -6.20
C GLU A 340 -0.42 -18.41 -5.47
N ALA A 341 -0.01 -19.43 -4.71
CA ALA A 341 -0.92 -20.24 -3.91
C ALA A 341 -1.67 -19.40 -2.86
N ILE A 342 -0.98 -18.47 -2.19
CA ILE A 342 -1.61 -17.50 -1.26
C ILE A 342 -2.62 -16.63 -2.02
N ARG A 343 -2.24 -16.09 -3.18
CA ARG A 343 -3.05 -15.17 -3.99
C ARG A 343 -4.38 -15.80 -4.40
N VAL A 344 -4.34 -17.01 -4.96
CA VAL A 344 -5.56 -17.73 -5.38
C VAL A 344 -6.36 -18.26 -4.19
N GLY A 345 -5.75 -18.40 -3.01
CA GLY A 345 -6.42 -18.87 -1.81
C GLY A 345 -6.33 -20.37 -1.59
N ASP A 346 -5.32 -21.02 -2.18
CA ASP A 346 -5.08 -22.45 -2.06
C ASP A 346 -4.37 -22.76 -0.74
N ALA A 347 -5.15 -22.88 0.34
CA ALA A 347 -4.63 -23.12 1.68
C ALA A 347 -3.83 -24.44 1.76
N ASP A 348 -4.28 -25.49 1.07
CA ASP A 348 -3.60 -26.79 1.07
C ASP A 348 -2.29 -26.74 0.27
N GLY A 349 -2.28 -26.08 -0.89
CA GLY A 349 -1.07 -25.83 -1.67
C GLY A 349 -0.03 -25.03 -0.89
N VAL A 350 -0.47 -23.97 -0.19
CA VAL A 350 0.43 -23.19 0.69
C VAL A 350 1.03 -24.06 1.79
N MET A 351 0.20 -24.83 2.50
CA MET A 351 0.72 -25.70 3.56
C MET A 351 1.64 -26.80 3.02
N GLY A 352 1.35 -27.33 1.82
CA GLY A 352 2.23 -28.25 1.12
C GLY A 352 3.62 -27.66 0.85
N LEU A 353 3.67 -26.44 0.31
CA LEU A 353 4.92 -25.71 0.03
C LEU A 353 5.70 -25.36 1.31
N LEU A 354 5.00 -24.91 2.35
CA LEU A 354 5.61 -24.59 3.64
C LEU A 354 6.21 -25.82 4.34
N ARG A 355 5.51 -26.96 4.30
CA ARG A 355 6.01 -28.23 4.87
C ARG A 355 7.15 -28.84 4.06
N ALA A 356 7.08 -28.75 2.72
CA ALA A 356 8.17 -29.18 1.87
C ALA A 356 9.46 -28.38 2.13
N GLY A 357 9.30 -27.08 2.40
CA GLY A 357 10.41 -26.17 2.64
C GLY A 357 11.36 -26.09 1.45
N GLY A 358 12.61 -25.68 1.70
CA GLY A 358 13.67 -25.67 0.72
C GLY A 358 14.68 -24.56 0.97
N GLU A 359 15.48 -24.24 -0.05
CA GLU A 359 16.46 -23.16 0.02
C GLU A 359 15.81 -21.79 0.29
N HIS A 360 14.67 -21.54 -0.38
CA HIS A 360 14.01 -20.23 -0.37
C HIS A 360 12.77 -20.15 0.54
N ILE A 361 12.27 -21.26 1.07
CA ILE A 361 11.08 -21.30 1.95
C ILE A 361 11.42 -22.07 3.22
N GLU A 362 11.14 -21.47 4.37
CA GLU A 362 11.25 -22.11 5.67
C GLU A 362 9.99 -21.87 6.48
N TRP A 363 9.40 -22.93 7.02
CA TRP A 363 8.28 -22.82 7.95
C TRP A 363 8.72 -23.24 9.35
N LEU A 364 8.41 -22.38 10.31
CA LEU A 364 8.66 -22.61 11.73
C LEU A 364 7.31 -22.73 12.42
N ASP A 365 6.83 -23.97 12.48
CA ASP A 365 5.63 -24.33 13.23
C ASP A 365 5.88 -24.16 14.72
N SER A 366 5.25 -23.15 15.33
CA SER A 366 5.47 -22.81 16.74
C SER A 366 4.40 -21.89 17.30
N ASP A 367 3.84 -22.29 18.43
CA ASP A 367 3.01 -21.43 19.30
C ASP A 367 3.85 -20.48 20.19
N GLY A 368 5.19 -20.66 20.19
CA GLY A 368 6.15 -19.93 21.01
C GLY A 368 7.33 -19.43 20.18
N PRO A 369 7.18 -18.32 19.43
CA PRO A 369 8.11 -17.93 18.37
C PRO A 369 9.49 -17.44 18.89
N THR A 370 9.63 -17.21 20.20
CA THR A 370 10.79 -16.57 20.84
C THR A 370 12.12 -17.24 20.54
N ASP A 371 12.28 -18.54 20.82
CA ASP A 371 13.59 -19.20 20.69
C ASP A 371 13.98 -19.36 19.21
N ARG A 372 13.00 -19.61 18.35
CA ARG A 372 13.21 -19.72 16.91
C ARG A 372 13.61 -18.38 16.30
N LEU A 373 12.91 -17.30 16.67
CA LEU A 373 13.26 -15.95 16.25
C LEU A 373 14.60 -15.49 16.82
N ARG A 374 14.96 -15.91 18.05
CA ARG A 374 16.28 -15.63 18.62
C ARG A 374 17.41 -16.15 17.74
N ALA A 375 17.30 -17.38 17.26
CA ALA A 375 18.30 -18.02 16.41
C ALA A 375 18.51 -17.28 15.07
N VAL A 376 17.50 -16.55 14.58
CA VAL A 376 17.56 -15.78 13.32
C VAL A 376 18.01 -14.34 13.57
N LEU A 377 17.40 -13.67 14.55
CA LEU A 377 17.55 -12.22 14.72
C LEU A 377 18.86 -11.84 15.43
N VAL A 378 19.33 -12.66 16.39
CA VAL A 378 20.54 -12.33 17.15
C VAL A 378 21.79 -12.32 16.29
N PRO A 379 22.07 -13.32 15.44
CA PRO A 379 23.26 -13.29 14.58
C PRO A 379 23.28 -12.09 13.63
N HIS A 380 22.12 -11.77 13.03
CA HIS A 380 21.98 -10.61 12.15
C HIS A 380 22.22 -9.30 12.90
N ALA A 381 21.59 -9.10 14.05
CA ALA A 381 21.75 -7.90 14.85
C ALA A 381 23.18 -7.73 15.40
N LEU A 382 23.88 -8.82 15.72
CA LEU A 382 25.28 -8.78 16.13
C LEU A 382 26.20 -8.39 14.98
N ARG A 383 26.02 -8.94 13.78
CA ARG A 383 26.77 -8.53 12.56
C ARG A 383 26.56 -7.06 12.23
N LEU A 384 25.30 -6.60 12.29
CA LEU A 384 24.96 -5.19 12.07
C LEU A 384 25.68 -4.29 13.09
N ARG A 385 25.68 -4.70 14.36
CA ARG A 385 26.37 -3.98 15.43
C ARG A 385 27.88 -3.97 15.24
N GLU A 386 28.48 -5.10 14.87
CA GLU A 386 29.93 -5.19 14.61
C GLU A 386 30.36 -4.21 13.53
N ALA A 387 29.69 -4.23 12.37
CA ALA A 387 29.94 -3.27 11.28
C ALA A 387 29.77 -1.82 11.74
N ALA A 388 28.73 -1.54 12.53
CA ALA A 388 28.45 -0.21 13.06
C ALA A 388 29.49 0.28 14.08
N VAL A 389 30.00 -0.60 14.95
CA VAL A 389 31.05 -0.27 15.93
C VAL A 389 32.38 0.01 15.23
N LEU A 390 32.67 -0.70 14.14
CA LEU A 390 33.84 -0.46 13.30
C LEU A 390 33.70 0.78 12.40
N GLY A 391 32.55 1.47 12.42
CA GLY A 391 32.27 2.62 11.55
C GLY A 391 32.11 2.25 10.07
N ALA A 392 31.99 0.96 9.76
CA ALA A 392 31.86 0.42 8.40
C ALA A 392 30.44 0.66 7.85
N THR A 393 30.18 1.90 7.47
CA THR A 393 28.84 2.40 7.13
C THR A 393 28.17 1.64 5.99
N GLU A 394 28.89 1.40 4.88
CA GLU A 394 28.35 0.69 3.72
C GLU A 394 28.01 -0.76 4.07
N LEU A 395 28.89 -1.44 4.82
CA LEU A 395 28.64 -2.80 5.27
C LEU A 395 27.47 -2.88 6.25
N ALA A 396 27.32 -1.90 7.15
CA ALA A 396 26.22 -1.84 8.09
C ALA A 396 24.87 -1.64 7.35
N LEU A 397 24.81 -0.77 6.36
CA LEU A 397 23.61 -0.59 5.53
C LEU A 397 23.30 -1.83 4.68
N ALA A 398 24.31 -2.46 4.07
CA ALA A 398 24.14 -3.70 3.33
C ALA A 398 23.64 -4.82 4.25
N THR A 399 24.24 -4.98 5.43
CA THR A 399 23.81 -5.96 6.44
C THR A 399 22.37 -5.68 6.88
N LEU A 400 22.01 -4.41 7.09
CA LEU A 400 20.63 -4.05 7.41
C LEU A 400 19.69 -4.60 6.36
N ASP A 401 19.94 -4.39 5.06
CA ASP A 401 19.08 -4.82 3.95
C ASP A 401 18.98 -6.34 3.71
N GLU A 402 19.84 -7.14 4.33
CA GLU A 402 19.81 -8.60 4.24
C GLU A 402 18.54 -9.21 4.86
N HIS A 403 18.02 -8.66 5.97
CA HIS A 403 16.92 -9.29 6.73
C HIS A 403 15.84 -8.30 7.17
N ARG A 404 14.57 -8.73 7.15
CA ARG A 404 13.45 -8.01 7.80
C ARG A 404 12.54 -8.96 8.57
N LEU A 405 12.27 -8.62 9.84
CA LEU A 405 11.14 -9.19 10.58
C LEU A 405 9.88 -8.36 10.33
N LEU A 406 8.84 -9.00 9.78
CA LEU A 406 7.56 -8.40 9.49
C LEU A 406 6.49 -8.88 10.48
N CYS A 407 5.79 -7.92 11.08
CA CYS A 407 4.67 -8.17 11.99
C CYS A 407 3.38 -7.55 11.45
N ALA A 408 2.23 -8.15 11.76
CA ALA A 408 0.93 -7.52 11.50
C ALA A 408 0.64 -6.39 12.52
N HIS A 409 0.94 -6.63 13.79
CA HIS A 409 0.61 -5.73 14.90
C HIS A 409 1.71 -4.72 15.22
N ARG A 410 1.32 -3.59 15.80
CA ARG A 410 2.27 -2.61 16.39
C ARG A 410 2.64 -2.96 17.83
N HIS A 411 1.67 -3.45 18.60
CA HIS A 411 1.79 -3.75 20.03
C HIS A 411 1.38 -5.21 20.32
N GLY A 412 1.56 -5.65 21.57
CA GLY A 412 1.29 -7.03 21.98
C GLY A 412 2.44 -8.00 21.64
N PRO A 413 2.30 -9.29 21.97
CA PRO A 413 3.37 -10.29 21.82
C PRO A 413 3.77 -10.55 20.36
N TYR A 414 2.85 -10.31 19.42
CA TYR A 414 3.10 -10.42 17.97
C TYR A 414 3.38 -9.06 17.31
N GLY A 415 3.63 -8.03 18.12
CA GLY A 415 3.77 -6.65 17.67
C GLY A 415 5.21 -6.16 17.57
N VAL A 416 5.44 -5.21 16.66
CA VAL A 416 6.75 -4.57 16.43
C VAL A 416 7.42 -4.09 17.72
N ALA A 417 6.67 -3.41 18.60
CA ALA A 417 7.22 -2.86 19.83
C ALA A 417 7.76 -3.94 20.79
N HIS A 418 7.15 -5.13 20.79
CA HIS A 418 7.63 -6.26 21.59
C HIS A 418 8.95 -6.78 21.04
N TRP A 419 9.01 -7.07 19.74
CA TRP A 419 10.19 -7.67 19.10
C TRP A 419 11.39 -6.73 19.04
N ASN A 420 11.18 -5.42 18.88
CA ASN A 420 12.25 -4.44 19.01
C ASN A 420 12.92 -4.51 20.38
N ARG A 421 12.13 -4.47 21.46
CA ARG A 421 12.66 -4.58 22.84
C ARG A 421 13.28 -5.95 23.10
N GLN A 422 12.73 -7.00 22.51
CA GLN A 422 13.24 -8.36 22.67
C GLN A 422 14.65 -8.51 22.07
N VAL A 423 14.86 -7.99 20.86
CA VAL A 423 16.19 -8.01 20.21
C VAL A 423 17.18 -7.16 21.00
N GLU A 424 16.79 -5.98 21.48
CA GLU A 424 17.63 -5.13 22.33
C GLU A 424 18.04 -5.81 23.65
N ARG A 425 17.12 -6.58 24.26
CA ARG A 425 17.41 -7.41 25.43
C ARG A 425 18.43 -8.50 25.10
N TRP A 426 18.25 -9.24 24.01
CA TRP A 426 19.21 -10.26 23.60
C TRP A 426 20.58 -9.69 23.27
N LEU A 427 20.65 -8.53 22.60
CA LEU A 427 21.91 -7.84 22.36
C LEU A 427 22.60 -7.46 23.68
N THR A 428 21.84 -7.01 24.68
CA THR A 428 22.36 -6.71 26.01
C THR A 428 22.95 -7.97 26.68
N GLU A 429 22.25 -9.11 26.60
CA GLU A 429 22.74 -10.40 27.13
C GLU A 429 24.02 -10.86 26.44
N GLN A 430 24.13 -10.70 25.12
CA GLN A 430 25.28 -11.17 24.34
C GLN A 430 26.51 -10.25 24.46
N THR A 431 26.30 -8.94 24.64
CA THR A 431 27.39 -7.95 24.63
C THR A 431 27.77 -7.47 26.03
N GLY A 432 26.94 -7.73 27.05
CA GLY A 432 27.11 -7.17 28.39
C GLY A 432 26.88 -5.65 28.47
N GLN A 433 26.48 -5.01 27.38
CA GLN A 433 26.24 -3.56 27.31
C GLN A 433 24.74 -3.28 27.28
N PRO A 434 24.20 -2.49 28.23
CA PRO A 434 22.78 -2.13 28.22
C PRO A 434 22.41 -1.32 26.98
N MET A 435 21.43 -1.79 26.22
CA MET A 435 20.81 -1.02 25.12
C MET A 435 19.72 -0.06 25.64
N SER A 436 19.87 0.46 26.86
CA SER A 436 18.89 1.34 27.52
C SER A 436 18.97 2.80 27.05
N SER A 437 20.10 3.20 26.46
CA SER A 437 20.24 4.49 25.79
C SER A 437 19.36 4.54 24.54
N ALA A 438 18.73 5.69 24.30
CA ALA A 438 18.01 5.94 23.05
C ALA A 438 18.90 5.74 21.80
N TRP A 439 20.22 5.88 21.93
CA TRP A 439 21.16 5.71 20.83
C TRP A 439 22.27 4.72 21.21
N TYR A 440 22.48 3.71 20.36
CA TYR A 440 23.55 2.73 20.46
C TYR A 440 24.05 2.34 19.06
N ALA A 441 25.32 1.96 18.94
CA ALA A 441 25.89 1.48 17.69
C ALA A 441 25.21 0.18 17.25
N GLY A 442 24.84 0.09 15.97
CA GLY A 442 24.10 -1.04 15.41
C GLY A 442 22.58 -0.91 15.49
N ARG A 443 22.04 0.16 16.09
CA ARG A 443 20.59 0.40 16.11
C ARG A 443 20.07 0.61 14.70
N PRO A 444 19.18 -0.25 14.17
CA PRO A 444 18.48 0.02 12.94
C PRO A 444 17.38 1.04 13.20
N VAL A 445 17.28 2.03 12.34
CA VAL A 445 16.35 3.16 12.46
C VAL A 445 15.43 3.26 11.25
N LEU A 446 14.18 3.64 11.50
CA LEU A 446 13.18 3.93 10.50
C LEU A 446 12.67 5.36 10.70
N VAL A 447 12.75 6.17 9.64
CA VAL A 447 12.18 7.52 9.62
C VAL A 447 10.67 7.41 9.50
N THR A 448 9.94 8.08 10.40
CA THR A 448 8.47 8.01 10.47
C THR A 448 7.75 9.25 9.99
N ALA A 449 8.47 10.36 9.76
CA ALA A 449 7.95 11.59 9.18
C ALA A 449 8.93 12.19 8.17
N ASN A 450 8.41 12.91 7.18
CA ASN A 450 9.25 13.59 6.20
C ASN A 450 9.92 14.82 6.83
N ASP A 451 11.22 14.95 6.68
CA ASP A 451 11.98 16.18 6.97
C ASP A 451 12.67 16.66 5.69
N TYR A 452 12.09 17.70 5.09
CA TYR A 452 12.60 18.28 3.85
C TYR A 452 13.91 19.03 4.02
N GLY A 453 14.20 19.55 5.21
CA GLY A 453 15.46 20.23 5.50
C GLY A 453 16.63 19.25 5.57
N LEU A 454 16.39 18.07 6.17
CA LEU A 454 17.35 16.97 6.23
C LEU A 454 17.34 16.09 4.98
N LYS A 455 16.32 16.23 4.12
CA LYS A 455 16.08 15.39 2.93
C LYS A 455 15.89 13.91 3.28
N VAL A 456 15.31 13.62 4.44
CA VAL A 456 14.90 12.27 4.85
C VAL A 456 13.39 12.14 4.74
N TYR A 457 12.91 10.98 4.35
CA TYR A 457 11.50 10.74 4.08
C TYR A 457 10.97 9.57 4.91
N ASN A 458 9.67 9.60 5.20
CA ASN A 458 8.99 8.52 5.89
C ASN A 458 9.17 7.20 5.12
N GLY A 459 9.66 6.17 5.82
CA GLY A 459 10.00 4.87 5.25
C GLY A 459 11.49 4.68 4.94
N ASP A 460 12.29 5.74 4.98
CA ASP A 460 13.75 5.66 4.86
C ASP A 460 14.33 4.90 6.06
N THR A 461 15.27 4.00 5.77
CA THR A 461 15.91 3.14 6.77
C THR A 461 17.36 3.51 6.94
N GLY A 462 17.90 3.26 8.13
CA GLY A 462 19.29 3.55 8.41
C GLY A 462 19.82 2.77 9.59
N VAL A 463 21.07 3.04 9.92
CA VAL A 463 21.77 2.41 11.04
C VAL A 463 22.60 3.45 11.78
N VAL A 464 22.64 3.31 13.10
CA VAL A 464 23.50 4.12 13.95
C VAL A 464 24.90 3.52 13.98
N VAL A 465 25.91 4.28 13.60
CA VAL A 465 27.32 3.86 13.52
C VAL A 465 28.19 4.73 14.42
N VAL A 466 29.34 4.21 14.82
CA VAL A 466 30.39 4.99 15.48
C VAL A 466 31.12 5.81 14.42
N GLY A 467 31.10 7.13 14.55
CA GLY A 467 31.91 8.05 13.75
C GLY A 467 33.02 8.71 14.58
N ASN A 468 33.78 9.58 13.94
CA ASN A 468 34.94 10.26 14.54
C ASN A 468 34.57 11.08 15.80
N ASP A 469 33.39 11.71 15.81
CA ASP A 469 32.91 12.58 16.88
C ASP A 469 31.81 11.93 17.74
N GLY A 470 31.73 10.59 17.72
CA GLY A 470 30.72 9.80 18.44
C GLY A 470 29.66 9.18 17.52
N LEU A 471 28.50 8.84 18.09
CA LEU A 471 27.45 8.13 17.35
C LEU A 471 26.82 9.02 16.28
N ARG A 472 26.64 8.44 15.08
CA ARG A 472 25.96 9.07 13.96
C ARG A 472 24.89 8.13 13.40
N ALA A 473 23.75 8.68 13.03
CA ALA A 473 22.73 7.94 12.30
C ALA A 473 22.98 8.11 10.81
N VAL A 474 23.17 7.01 10.10
CA VAL A 474 23.32 7.00 8.64
C VAL A 474 22.05 6.45 8.02
N ILE A 475 21.39 7.28 7.23
CA ILE A 475 20.13 6.96 6.55
C ILE A 475 20.42 6.70 5.07
N ALA A 476 19.98 5.54 4.58
CA ALA A 476 19.94 5.25 3.15
C ALA A 476 18.64 5.85 2.59
N GLY A 477 18.74 7.07 2.07
CA GLY A 477 17.61 7.80 1.50
C GLY A 477 17.61 7.75 -0.03
N ALA A 478 16.54 8.29 -0.62
CA ALA A 478 16.34 8.39 -2.07
C ALA A 478 17.46 9.11 -2.84
N THR A 479 18.20 10.01 -2.17
CA THR A 479 19.28 10.80 -2.76
C THR A 479 20.67 10.24 -2.43
N GLY A 480 20.73 9.01 -1.93
CA GLY A 480 21.94 8.37 -1.43
C GLY A 480 22.04 8.39 0.09
N THR A 481 23.23 8.05 0.58
CA THR A 481 23.51 7.87 2.00
C THR A 481 23.75 9.22 2.70
N LEU A 482 22.98 9.50 3.75
CA LEU A 482 23.03 10.75 4.51
C LEU A 482 23.41 10.48 5.98
N GLY A 483 24.45 11.14 6.48
CA GLY A 483 24.96 10.95 7.85
C GLY A 483 24.66 12.12 8.78
N PHE A 484 23.97 11.87 9.89
CA PHE A 484 23.52 12.89 10.83
C PHE A 484 24.04 12.66 12.25
N ALA A 485 24.21 13.75 13.00
CA ALA A 485 24.28 13.66 14.46
C ALA A 485 22.91 13.18 14.98
N THR A 486 22.91 12.33 15.99
CA THR A 486 21.69 11.72 16.55
C THR A 486 20.68 12.75 17.06
N SER A 487 21.15 13.90 17.57
CA SER A 487 20.30 15.00 18.04
C SER A 487 19.52 15.73 16.95
N ARG A 488 19.87 15.56 15.67
CA ARG A 488 19.15 16.20 14.55
C ARG A 488 17.91 15.41 14.13
N LEU A 489 17.75 14.18 14.60
CA LEU A 489 16.67 13.30 14.17
C LEU A 489 15.65 13.13 15.30
N THR A 490 14.41 13.54 15.06
CA THR A 490 13.30 13.47 16.01
C THR A 490 12.35 12.31 15.72
N ASP A 491 11.90 12.19 14.47
CA ASP A 491 10.83 11.27 14.06
C ASP A 491 11.39 9.93 13.59
N ILE A 492 11.95 9.19 14.54
CA ILE A 492 12.61 7.90 14.29
C ILE A 492 12.17 6.81 15.27
N GLU A 493 11.92 5.62 14.73
CA GLU A 493 11.66 4.39 15.47
C GLU A 493 12.80 3.37 15.29
N THR A 494 12.99 2.48 16.27
CA THR A 494 13.82 1.28 16.09
C THR A 494 13.17 0.31 15.10
N MET A 495 13.95 -0.33 14.25
CA MET A 495 13.45 -1.14 13.12
C MET A 495 13.83 -2.64 13.18
N HIS A 496 14.28 -3.22 14.30
CA HIS A 496 14.56 -4.68 14.33
C HIS A 496 13.37 -5.52 13.85
N ALA A 497 12.15 -5.04 14.13
CA ALA A 497 10.91 -5.46 13.49
C ALA A 497 10.22 -4.26 12.81
N MET A 498 9.41 -4.53 11.80
CA MET A 498 8.54 -3.53 11.17
C MET A 498 7.16 -4.09 10.84
N THR A 499 6.16 -3.21 10.76
CA THR A 499 4.83 -3.64 10.33
C THR A 499 4.83 -3.94 8.83
N ILE A 500 4.02 -4.90 8.38
CA ILE A 500 3.85 -5.23 6.96
C ILE A 500 3.39 -4.01 6.12
N HIS A 501 2.56 -3.13 6.71
CA HIS A 501 2.17 -1.87 6.07
C HIS A 501 3.38 -0.96 5.79
N LYS A 502 4.26 -0.75 6.79
CA LYS A 502 5.48 0.06 6.64
C LYS A 502 6.54 -0.60 5.73
N SER A 503 6.41 -1.89 5.42
CA SER A 503 7.30 -2.57 4.48
C SER A 503 6.87 -2.39 3.01
N GLN A 504 5.71 -1.79 2.75
CA GLN A 504 5.26 -1.51 1.39
C GLN A 504 6.27 -0.63 0.62
N GLY A 505 6.51 -0.99 -0.64
CA GLY A 505 7.56 -0.39 -1.45
C GLY A 505 9.00 -0.70 -0.97
N SER A 506 9.22 -1.59 0.00
CA SER A 506 10.55 -2.07 0.42
C SER A 506 10.70 -3.57 0.16
N GLN A 507 11.93 -4.08 0.12
CA GLN A 507 12.25 -5.50 -0.03
C GLN A 507 13.55 -5.81 0.70
N ALA A 508 13.73 -7.06 1.11
CA ALA A 508 14.94 -7.57 1.74
C ALA A 508 15.30 -8.94 1.17
N ASP A 509 16.55 -9.35 1.34
CA ASP A 509 17.00 -10.62 0.77
C ASP A 509 16.31 -11.80 1.49
N GLU A 510 16.29 -11.75 2.81
CA GLU A 510 15.49 -12.62 3.67
C GLU A 510 14.37 -11.85 4.38
N VAL A 511 13.18 -12.46 4.42
CA VAL A 511 12.04 -11.94 5.20
C VAL A 511 11.54 -13.00 6.15
N THR A 512 11.42 -12.65 7.43
CA THR A 512 10.69 -13.44 8.41
C THR A 512 9.32 -12.83 8.63
N VAL A 513 8.25 -13.58 8.38
CA VAL A 513 6.87 -13.19 8.61
C VAL A 513 6.39 -13.83 9.92
N LEU A 514 6.07 -13.01 10.91
CA LEU A 514 5.48 -13.48 12.16
C LEU A 514 3.96 -13.44 12.06
N MET A 515 3.34 -14.61 12.05
CA MET A 515 1.88 -14.78 11.97
C MET A 515 1.27 -14.52 13.36
N PRO A 516 0.28 -13.63 13.47
CA PRO A 516 -0.50 -13.49 14.70
C PRO A 516 -1.45 -14.70 14.89
N PRO A 517 -2.12 -14.81 16.05
CA PRO A 517 -3.13 -15.84 16.29
C PRO A 517 -4.30 -15.75 15.29
N GLU A 518 -5.01 -16.87 15.11
CA GLU A 518 -6.08 -17.05 14.11
C GLU A 518 -7.26 -16.06 14.25
N ASP A 519 -7.56 -15.64 15.48
CA ASP A 519 -8.61 -14.67 15.83
C ASP A 519 -8.25 -13.23 15.45
N SER A 520 -7.01 -12.98 15.04
CA SER A 520 -6.54 -11.65 14.74
C SER A 520 -7.19 -11.09 13.47
N ARG A 521 -7.98 -10.02 13.61
CA ARG A 521 -8.64 -9.34 12.47
C ARG A 521 -7.69 -8.77 11.40
N LEU A 522 -6.40 -8.59 11.73
CA LEU A 522 -5.39 -8.12 10.76
C LEU A 522 -4.88 -9.24 9.84
N LEU A 523 -5.12 -10.49 10.23
CA LEU A 523 -4.70 -11.68 9.49
C LEU A 523 -5.60 -11.83 8.25
N THR A 524 -5.06 -11.42 7.09
CA THR A 524 -5.75 -11.41 5.79
C THR A 524 -4.81 -11.90 4.70
N ARG A 525 -5.40 -12.38 3.60
CA ARG A 525 -4.68 -12.94 2.45
C ARG A 525 -3.74 -11.92 1.84
N GLU A 526 -4.24 -10.70 1.64
CA GLU A 526 -3.50 -9.59 1.05
C GLU A 526 -2.33 -9.17 1.93
N LEU A 527 -2.51 -9.17 3.26
CA LEU A 527 -1.42 -8.89 4.20
C LEU A 527 -0.35 -9.98 4.17
N PHE A 528 -0.74 -11.26 4.12
CA PHE A 528 0.21 -12.37 4.05
C PHE A 528 0.95 -12.41 2.71
N TYR A 529 0.23 -12.29 1.59
CA TYR A 529 0.77 -12.16 0.24
C TYR A 529 1.78 -11.00 0.16
N THR A 530 1.39 -9.84 0.70
CA THR A 530 2.26 -8.66 0.74
C THR A 530 3.51 -8.95 1.55
N ALA A 531 3.44 -9.67 2.66
CA ALA A 531 4.60 -9.99 3.48
C ALA A 531 5.58 -10.93 2.77
N VAL A 532 5.07 -12.02 2.16
CA VAL A 532 5.88 -13.02 1.45
C VAL A 532 6.60 -12.41 0.26
N THR A 533 5.93 -11.54 -0.50
CA THR A 533 6.51 -10.92 -1.70
C THR A 533 7.55 -9.82 -1.41
N ARG A 534 7.82 -9.51 -0.13
CA ARG A 534 8.95 -8.63 0.27
C ARG A 534 10.29 -9.34 0.21
N ALA A 535 10.30 -10.68 0.25
CA ALA A 535 11.52 -11.49 0.15
C ALA A 535 12.06 -11.48 -1.28
N LYS A 536 13.39 -11.31 -1.44
CA LYS A 536 14.04 -11.53 -2.75
C LYS A 536 14.57 -12.95 -2.89
N ALA A 537 15.14 -13.51 -1.82
CA ALA A 537 15.87 -14.78 -1.85
C ALA A 537 15.28 -15.84 -0.89
N LYS A 538 14.81 -15.45 0.30
CA LYS A 538 14.25 -16.39 1.26
C LYS A 538 13.09 -15.81 2.06
N VAL A 539 12.05 -16.60 2.25
CA VAL A 539 10.95 -16.30 3.16
C VAL A 539 10.88 -17.34 4.27
N ARG A 540 10.73 -16.86 5.51
CA ARG A 540 10.55 -17.66 6.71
C ARG A 540 9.22 -17.33 7.35
N VAL A 541 8.30 -18.28 7.43
CA VAL A 541 6.98 -18.08 8.06
C VAL A 541 7.02 -18.67 9.46
N VAL A 542 6.66 -17.87 10.47
CA VAL A 542 6.64 -18.28 11.87
C VAL A 542 5.21 -18.22 12.40
N GLY A 543 4.67 -19.37 12.79
CA GLY A 543 3.34 -19.49 13.38
C GLY A 543 2.67 -20.82 13.02
N ALA A 544 1.62 -21.13 13.76
CA ALA A 544 0.85 -22.35 13.61
C ALA A 544 0.14 -22.44 12.25
N GLU A 545 -0.10 -23.67 11.78
CA GLU A 545 -0.87 -23.93 10.56
C GLU A 545 -2.24 -23.26 10.57
N ALA A 546 -2.94 -23.25 11.70
CA ALA A 546 -4.25 -22.62 11.85
C ALA A 546 -4.20 -21.12 11.51
N SER A 547 -3.18 -20.39 11.99
CA SER A 547 -2.96 -18.99 11.62
C SER A 547 -2.63 -18.81 10.14
N VAL A 548 -1.89 -19.71 9.51
CA VAL A 548 -1.59 -19.61 8.07
C VAL A 548 -2.86 -19.82 7.25
N ARG A 549 -3.66 -20.86 7.57
CA ARG A 549 -4.93 -21.14 6.88
C ARG A 549 -5.94 -20.01 7.05
N ALA A 550 -6.11 -19.52 8.28
CA ALA A 550 -7.00 -18.39 8.56
C ALA A 550 -6.59 -17.12 7.78
N ALA A 551 -5.28 -16.89 7.57
CA ALA A 551 -4.81 -15.78 6.73
C ALA A 551 -5.21 -15.95 5.27
N ILE A 552 -5.17 -17.17 4.73
CA ILE A 552 -5.46 -17.44 3.32
C ILE A 552 -6.96 -17.38 3.05
N GLU A 553 -7.77 -17.88 3.98
CA GLU A 553 -9.23 -17.91 3.86
C GLU A 553 -9.85 -16.52 4.04
N ARG A 554 -9.29 -15.67 4.92
CA ARG A 554 -9.81 -14.33 5.19
C ARG A 554 -9.28 -13.31 4.17
N ARG A 555 -10.19 -12.69 3.40
CA ARG A 555 -9.86 -11.52 2.56
C ARG A 555 -10.06 -10.21 3.32
N ALA A 556 -9.24 -9.21 3.00
CA ALA A 556 -9.46 -7.84 3.44
C ALA A 556 -10.68 -7.26 2.71
N VAL A 557 -11.84 -7.24 3.38
CA VAL A 557 -13.06 -6.65 2.80
C VAL A 557 -13.02 -5.14 2.95
N ARG A 558 -13.04 -4.42 1.82
CA ARG A 558 -13.25 -2.98 1.76
C ARG A 558 -14.48 -2.70 0.92
N ALA A 559 -15.54 -2.20 1.55
CA ALA A 559 -16.74 -1.83 0.83
C ALA A 559 -16.49 -0.53 0.03
N THR A 560 -16.69 -0.61 -1.28
CA THR A 560 -16.61 0.50 -2.24
C THR A 560 -17.77 0.36 -3.23
N GLY A 561 -18.14 1.46 -3.88
CA GLY A 561 -19.10 1.43 -5.00
C GLY A 561 -18.44 1.73 -6.34
N LEU A 562 -17.14 2.01 -6.37
CA LEU A 562 -16.44 2.43 -7.59
C LEU A 562 -16.53 1.39 -8.70
N ALA A 563 -16.32 0.10 -8.42
CA ALA A 563 -16.46 -0.97 -9.42
C ALA A 563 -17.89 -1.03 -10.00
N GLN A 564 -18.91 -0.97 -9.13
CA GLN A 564 -20.33 -0.97 -9.53
C GLN A 564 -20.68 0.27 -10.37
N ARG A 565 -20.12 1.44 -10.04
CA ARG A 565 -20.29 2.67 -10.82
C ARG A 565 -19.65 2.55 -12.20
N LEU A 566 -18.42 2.05 -12.27
CA LEU A 566 -17.73 1.83 -13.54
C LEU A 566 -18.45 0.81 -14.42
N GLN A 567 -19.13 -0.17 -13.84
CA GLN A 567 -19.96 -1.14 -14.59
C GLN A 567 -21.29 -0.54 -15.07
N SER A 568 -21.91 0.32 -14.27
CA SER A 568 -23.26 0.84 -14.53
C SER A 568 -23.29 2.13 -15.34
N PHE A 569 -22.25 2.97 -15.29
CA PHE A 569 -22.16 4.19 -16.09
C PHE A 569 -22.11 3.82 -17.58
N ARG A 570 -23.11 4.20 -18.37
CA ARG A 570 -23.11 3.97 -19.81
C ARG A 570 -22.31 5.04 -20.54
#